data_AF-A0A815HTB5-F1
#
_entry.id   AF-A0A815HTB5-F1
#
_cell.length_a   1.000
_cell.length_b   1.000
_cell.length_c   1.000
_cell.angle_alpha   90.00
_cell.angle_beta   90.00
_cell.angle_gamma   90.00
#
_symmetry.space_group_name_H-M   'P 1'
#
loop_
_entity.id
_entity.type
_entity.pdbx_description
1 polymer ?
#
loop_
_entity_poly.entity_id
_entity_poly.type
_entity_poly.pdbx_seq_one_letter_code
_entity_poly.pdbx_strand_id
1 'polypeptide(L)'
;TTPIHFNTPTSGASIDVADIQNYIREKAEKNLEQCKTFEISLPPSITGITSKSNKIEFESLFQTPTLNELEAVSTNPDGSSLKLNEEQLQTVKQTGEFEVNSVHFPGQHHRWRLSKLLQSGIQTANDVFYKVRLFKINIKFL
;
A
#
# COMPACT_ATOMS: atom_id res chain seq x y z
N THR A 1 -36.26 12.63 8.60
CA THR A 1 -35.43 11.61 9.28
C THR A 1 -36.31 10.85 10.26
N THR A 2 -36.42 9.53 10.13
CA THR A 2 -37.15 8.72 11.12
C THR A 2 -36.28 8.59 12.37
N PRO A 3 -36.79 8.91 13.57
CA PRO A 3 -36.02 8.76 14.80
C PRO A 3 -35.69 7.27 15.04
N ILE A 4 -34.41 6.98 15.30
CA ILE A 4 -33.96 5.63 15.68
C ILE A 4 -34.26 5.44 17.16
N HIS A 5 -34.85 4.29 17.52
CA HIS A 5 -35.06 3.91 18.92
C HIS A 5 -34.55 2.49 19.15
N PHE A 6 -33.60 2.32 20.06
CA PHE A 6 -32.99 1.01 20.34
C PHE A 6 -33.71 0.32 21.50
N ASN A 7 -34.44 -0.76 21.22
CA ASN A 7 -34.96 -1.65 22.26
C ASN A 7 -33.85 -2.59 22.74
N THR A 8 -33.20 -2.24 23.85
CA THR A 8 -32.22 -3.11 24.50
C THR A 8 -32.77 -3.59 25.85
N PRO A 9 -33.09 -4.89 26.00
CA PRO A 9 -33.64 -5.41 27.25
C PRO A 9 -32.59 -5.38 28.36
N THR A 10 -32.88 -4.69 29.45
CA THR A 10 -31.98 -4.53 30.61
C THR A 10 -32.16 -5.63 31.67
N SER A 11 -32.92 -6.69 31.36
CA SER A 11 -33.27 -7.73 32.32
C SER A 11 -32.04 -8.58 32.66
N GLY A 12 -31.44 -8.31 33.83
CA GLY A 12 -30.31 -9.07 34.37
C GLY A 12 -28.94 -8.38 34.37
N ALA A 13 -28.84 -7.11 33.95
CA ALA A 13 -27.57 -6.38 33.96
C ALA A 13 -27.26 -5.79 35.36
N SER A 14 -25.98 -5.80 35.75
CA SER A 14 -25.48 -5.06 36.92
C SER A 14 -25.77 -3.56 36.76
N ILE A 15 -25.96 -2.84 37.87
CA ILE A 15 -26.31 -1.41 37.88
C ILE A 15 -25.33 -0.58 37.03
N ASP A 16 -24.03 -0.86 37.14
CA ASP A 16 -22.97 -0.16 36.39
C ASP A 16 -23.08 -0.39 34.87
N VAL A 17 -23.51 -1.59 34.46
CA VAL A 17 -23.65 -1.95 33.04
C VAL A 17 -24.92 -1.32 32.45
N ALA A 18 -25.99 -1.23 33.25
CA ALA A 18 -27.22 -0.57 32.84
C ALA A 18 -27.00 0.93 32.58
N ASP A 19 -26.20 1.60 33.40
CA ASP A 19 -25.88 3.03 33.23
C ASP A 19 -25.08 3.29 31.96
N ILE A 20 -24.05 2.47 31.68
CA ILE A 20 -23.26 2.56 30.45
C ILE A 20 -24.13 2.31 29.22
N GLN A 21 -25.01 1.30 29.28
CA GLN A 21 -25.92 0.96 28.19
C GLN A 21 -26.91 2.09 27.91
N ASN A 22 -27.43 2.76 28.94
CA ASN A 22 -28.31 3.91 28.79
C ASN A 22 -27.58 5.10 28.16
N TYR A 23 -26.36 5.40 28.61
CA TYR A 23 -25.54 6.48 28.05
C TYR A 23 -25.22 6.26 26.57
N ILE A 24 -24.83 5.04 26.19
CA ILE A 24 -24.56 4.68 24.79
C ILE A 24 -25.83 4.78 23.95
N ARG A 25 -26.99 4.31 24.48
CA ARG A 25 -28.29 4.42 23.80
C ARG A 25 -28.62 5.87 23.47
N GLU A 26 -28.58 6.75 24.48
CA GLU A 26 -28.91 8.17 24.32
C GLU A 26 -27.99 8.83 23.29
N LYS A 27 -26.68 8.56 23.37
CA LYS A 27 -25.70 9.09 22.41
C LYS A 27 -25.94 8.54 21.01
N ALA A 28 -26.27 7.27 20.86
CA ALA A 28 -26.54 6.65 19.58
C ALA A 28 -27.81 7.24 18.93
N GLU A 29 -28.91 7.34 19.67
CA GLU A 29 -30.18 7.91 19.16
C GLU A 29 -30.06 9.40 18.80
N LYS A 30 -29.20 10.14 19.51
CA LYS A 30 -28.94 11.55 19.23
C LYS A 30 -28.08 11.77 17.98
N ASN A 31 -27.12 10.90 17.69
CA ASN A 31 -26.08 11.15 16.69
C ASN A 31 -26.19 10.25 15.45
N LEU A 32 -26.93 9.14 15.52
CA LEU A 32 -27.10 8.23 14.40
C LEU A 32 -28.40 8.55 13.66
N GLU A 33 -28.33 8.53 12.32
CA GLU A 33 -29.48 8.67 11.46
C GLU A 33 -29.76 7.38 10.70
N GLN A 34 -31.04 7.10 10.44
CA GLN A 34 -31.42 5.90 9.69
C GLN A 34 -31.25 6.16 8.19
N CYS A 35 -30.19 5.63 7.60
CA CYS A 35 -30.05 5.58 6.14
C CYS A 35 -31.07 4.58 5.55
N LYS A 36 -32.22 5.08 5.08
CA LYS A 36 -33.29 4.26 4.50
C LYS A 36 -32.94 3.68 3.13
N THR A 37 -32.25 4.46 2.32
CA THR A 37 -31.83 4.08 0.97
C THR A 37 -30.40 4.52 0.80
N PHE A 38 -29.51 3.57 0.55
CA PHE A 38 -28.15 3.85 0.16
C PHE A 38 -28.15 4.00 -1.37
N GLU A 39 -28.08 5.24 -1.86
CA GLU A 39 -27.99 5.50 -3.29
C GLU A 39 -26.60 5.10 -3.80
N ILE A 40 -26.44 3.82 -4.11
CA ILE A 40 -25.26 3.33 -4.81
C ILE A 40 -25.40 3.71 -6.27
N SER A 41 -24.69 4.76 -6.70
CA SER A 41 -24.44 4.96 -8.14
C SER A 41 -23.41 3.92 -8.59
N LEU A 42 -23.91 2.80 -9.12
CA LEU A 42 -23.02 1.82 -9.74
C LEU A 42 -22.44 2.42 -11.03
N PRO A 43 -21.13 2.28 -11.28
CA PRO A 43 -20.58 2.60 -12.59
C PRO A 43 -21.27 1.77 -13.68
N PRO A 44 -21.31 2.26 -14.93
CA PRO A 44 -21.94 1.54 -16.03
C PRO A 44 -21.37 0.12 -16.18
N SER A 45 -22.24 -0.85 -16.41
CA SER A 45 -21.84 -2.25 -16.52
C SER A 45 -20.85 -2.43 -17.67
N ILE A 46 -19.72 -3.07 -17.38
CA ILE A 46 -18.69 -3.43 -18.36
C ILE A 46 -19.29 -4.26 -19.51
N THR A 47 -20.33 -5.06 -19.22
CA THR A 47 -21.05 -5.87 -20.21
C THR A 47 -21.76 -5.08 -21.30
N GLY A 48 -22.09 -3.80 -21.05
CA GLY A 48 -22.78 -2.93 -22.01
C GLY A 48 -21.83 -2.16 -22.94
N ILE A 49 -20.55 -2.04 -22.57
CA ILE A 49 -19.56 -1.23 -23.30
C ILE A 49 -18.93 -2.04 -24.44
N THR A 50 -18.85 -3.37 -24.32
CA THR A 50 -18.22 -4.28 -25.29
C THR A 50 -19.22 -4.78 -26.35
N SER A 51 -20.04 -3.92 -26.94
CA SER A 51 -21.03 -4.31 -27.96
C SER A 51 -20.46 -4.59 -29.35
N LYS A 52 -19.12 -4.69 -29.50
CA LYS A 52 -18.45 -5.11 -30.75
C LYS A 52 -17.75 -6.47 -30.67
N SER A 53 -17.62 -7.06 -29.48
CA SER A 53 -17.06 -8.41 -29.32
C SER A 53 -17.63 -9.07 -28.08
N ASN A 54 -18.44 -10.12 -28.26
CA ASN A 54 -19.14 -10.87 -27.21
C ASN A 54 -18.21 -11.68 -26.27
N LYS A 55 -16.96 -11.27 -26.06
CA LYS A 55 -16.01 -11.98 -25.20
C LYS A 55 -15.42 -11.01 -24.19
N ILE A 56 -16.04 -10.96 -23.02
CA ILE A 56 -15.43 -10.37 -21.83
C ILE A 56 -14.47 -11.42 -21.31
N GLU A 57 -13.16 -11.21 -21.48
CA GLU A 57 -12.16 -12.09 -20.88
C GLU A 57 -12.12 -11.77 -19.38
N PHE A 58 -12.80 -12.58 -18.58
CA PHE A 58 -12.91 -12.42 -17.12
C PHE A 58 -11.54 -12.29 -16.43
N GLU A 59 -10.49 -12.90 -16.99
CA GLU A 59 -9.09 -12.75 -16.55
C GLU A 59 -8.58 -11.30 -16.61
N SER A 60 -9.12 -10.48 -17.53
CA SER A 60 -8.78 -9.06 -17.64
C SER A 60 -9.41 -8.20 -16.53
N LEU A 61 -10.54 -8.63 -15.96
CA LEU A 61 -11.28 -7.87 -14.93
C LEU A 61 -10.58 -7.90 -13.57
N PHE A 62 -9.81 -8.95 -13.31
CA PHE A 62 -9.06 -9.13 -12.07
C PHE A 62 -7.56 -8.98 -12.28
N GLN A 63 -7.14 -8.20 -13.29
CA GLN A 63 -5.75 -7.81 -13.42
C GLN A 63 -5.38 -6.96 -12.21
N THR A 64 -4.81 -7.64 -11.22
CA THR A 64 -4.14 -6.97 -10.11
C THR A 64 -3.02 -6.19 -10.76
N PRO A 65 -3.01 -4.84 -10.67
CA PRO A 65 -1.83 -4.10 -11.11
C PRO A 65 -0.66 -4.75 -10.38
N THR A 66 0.30 -5.30 -11.13
CA THR A 66 1.46 -5.94 -10.52
C THR A 66 2.26 -4.80 -9.90
N LEU A 67 1.93 -4.47 -8.65
CA LEU A 67 2.59 -3.49 -7.81
C LEU A 67 3.91 -4.11 -7.36
N ASN A 68 4.71 -4.51 -8.35
CA ASN A 68 6.04 -5.00 -8.15
C ASN A 68 6.96 -3.79 -8.27
N GLU A 69 6.84 -2.91 -7.27
CA GLU A 69 7.61 -1.67 -7.17
C GLU A 69 9.09 -1.94 -7.35
N LEU A 70 9.57 -3.04 -6.74
CA LEU A 70 10.94 -3.50 -6.85
C LEU A 70 11.38 -3.69 -8.31
N GLU A 71 10.62 -4.40 -9.13
CA GLU A 71 10.95 -4.59 -10.54
C GLU A 71 10.92 -3.26 -11.31
N ALA A 72 9.96 -2.39 -11.00
CA ALA A 72 9.86 -1.08 -11.62
C ALA A 72 11.07 -0.18 -11.30
N VAL A 73 11.68 -0.34 -10.12
CA VAL A 73 12.87 0.43 -9.71
C VAL A 73 14.20 -0.30 -9.95
N SER A 74 14.17 -1.57 -10.38
CA SER A 74 15.38 -2.38 -10.64
C SER A 74 15.63 -2.70 -12.11
N THR A 75 14.58 -2.66 -12.93
CA THR A 75 14.57 -3.31 -14.25
C THR A 75 14.04 -2.35 -15.32
N ASN A 76 14.73 -2.31 -16.46
CA ASN A 76 14.28 -1.61 -17.66
C ASN A 76 13.10 -2.36 -18.32
N PRO A 77 12.35 -1.71 -19.23
CA PRO A 77 11.26 -2.37 -19.96
C PRO A 77 11.69 -3.60 -20.78
N ASP A 78 12.98 -3.73 -21.08
CA ASP A 78 13.58 -4.86 -21.80
C ASP A 78 14.01 -6.02 -20.87
N GLY A 79 13.77 -5.92 -19.56
CA GLY A 79 14.18 -6.92 -18.58
C GLY A 79 15.64 -6.80 -18.13
N SER A 80 16.39 -5.81 -18.62
CA SER A 80 17.77 -5.57 -18.19
C SER A 80 17.82 -4.82 -16.86
N SER A 81 18.83 -5.07 -16.03
CA SER A 81 19.00 -4.32 -14.77
C SER A 81 19.32 -2.85 -15.06
N LEU A 82 18.69 -1.95 -14.30
CA LEU A 82 19.00 -0.53 -14.34
C LEU A 82 20.47 -0.29 -13.96
N LYS A 83 21.13 0.58 -14.74
CA LYS A 83 22.48 1.04 -14.44
C LYS A 83 22.42 2.23 -13.49
N LEU A 84 23.30 2.25 -12.50
CA LEU A 84 23.44 3.39 -11.60
C LEU A 84 23.96 4.60 -12.37
N ASN A 85 23.44 5.78 -12.05
CA ASN A 85 23.99 7.04 -12.54
C ASN A 85 25.28 7.41 -11.79
N GLU A 86 26.01 8.43 -12.26
CA GLU A 86 27.30 8.81 -11.67
C GLU A 86 27.17 9.21 -10.19
N GLU A 87 26.12 9.94 -9.81
CA GLU A 87 25.86 10.35 -8.43
C GLU A 87 25.62 9.13 -7.51
N GLN A 88 24.78 8.19 -7.94
CA GLN A 88 24.53 6.92 -7.25
C GLN A 88 25.81 6.08 -7.15
N LEU A 89 26.65 6.09 -8.19
CA LEU A 89 27.92 5.37 -8.15
C LEU A 89 28.87 6.00 -7.12
N GLN A 90 28.91 7.32 -7.00
CA GLN A 90 29.71 8.02 -6.00
C GLN A 90 29.21 7.73 -4.58
N THR A 91 27.89 7.75 -4.34
CA THR A 91 27.32 7.43 -3.02
C THR A 91 27.54 5.97 -2.64
N VAL A 92 27.40 5.05 -3.59
CA VAL A 92 27.78 3.64 -3.39
C VAL A 92 29.26 3.49 -3.06
N LYS A 93 30.17 4.20 -3.75
CA LYS A 93 31.61 4.15 -3.46
C LYS A 93 31.94 4.70 -2.07
N GLN A 94 31.25 5.73 -1.60
CA GLN A 94 31.53 6.38 -0.32
C GLN A 94 30.90 5.64 0.88
N THR A 95 29.65 5.20 0.73
CA THR A 95 28.81 4.72 1.86
C THR A 95 28.30 3.29 1.68
N GLY A 96 28.38 2.72 0.47
CA GLY A 96 27.75 1.45 0.12
C GLY A 96 26.22 1.53 -0.01
N GLU A 97 25.65 2.75 -0.03
CA GLU A 97 24.21 3.01 -0.13
C GLU A 97 23.90 3.99 -1.26
N PHE A 98 22.69 3.90 -1.83
CA PHE A 98 22.14 4.89 -2.78
C PHE A 98 20.60 4.92 -2.73
N GLU A 99 20.01 5.97 -3.27
CA GLU A 99 18.56 6.18 -3.30
C GLU A 99 17.99 6.14 -4.73
N VAL A 100 16.74 5.68 -4.84
CA VAL A 100 15.97 5.62 -6.09
C VAL A 100 14.56 6.14 -5.84
N ASN A 101 14.04 6.95 -6.75
CA ASN A 101 12.67 7.44 -6.68
C ASN A 101 11.68 6.29 -6.85
N SER A 102 10.62 6.31 -6.04
CA SER A 102 9.53 5.36 -6.22
C SER A 102 8.75 5.66 -7.50
N VAL A 103 8.35 4.60 -8.20
CA VAL A 103 7.51 4.68 -9.41
C VAL A 103 6.03 4.74 -9.04
N HIS A 104 5.59 3.89 -8.11
CA HIS A 104 4.18 3.79 -7.72
C HIS A 104 3.80 4.63 -6.48
N PHE A 105 4.77 5.17 -5.73
CA PHE A 105 4.54 5.96 -4.52
C PHE A 105 5.16 7.36 -4.62
N PRO A 106 4.46 8.35 -5.21
CA PRO A 106 4.97 9.70 -5.38
C PRO A 106 5.47 10.32 -4.07
N GLY A 107 6.67 10.89 -4.10
CA GLY A 107 7.32 11.51 -2.94
C GLY A 107 8.03 10.53 -2.00
N GLN A 108 8.03 9.22 -2.30
CA GLN A 108 8.83 8.24 -1.57
C GLN A 108 10.10 7.88 -2.33
N HIS A 109 11.15 7.56 -1.57
CA HIS A 109 12.44 7.09 -2.10
C HIS A 109 12.79 5.75 -1.47
N HIS A 110 13.36 4.87 -2.27
CA HIS A 110 13.90 3.59 -1.84
C HIS A 110 15.38 3.72 -1.58
N ARG A 111 15.85 3.24 -0.44
CA ARG A 111 17.27 3.19 -0.10
C ARG A 111 17.81 1.78 -0.26
N TRP A 112 18.88 1.66 -1.02
CA TRP A 112 19.50 0.42 -1.42
C TRP A 112 20.89 0.34 -0.82
N ARG A 113 21.23 -0.82 -0.25
CA ARG A 113 22.50 -1.04 0.45
C ARG A 113 23.20 -2.27 -0.11
N LEU A 114 24.49 -2.15 -0.36
CA LEU A 114 25.33 -3.29 -0.73
C LEU A 114 25.51 -4.24 0.45
N SER A 115 25.68 -5.52 0.15
CA SER A 115 26.04 -6.50 1.18
C SER A 115 27.42 -6.19 1.75
N LYS A 116 27.66 -6.54 3.02
CA LYS A 116 28.95 -6.36 3.70
C LYS A 116 30.12 -7.04 2.96
N LEU A 117 29.83 -8.02 2.10
CA LEU A 117 30.82 -8.70 1.25
C LEU A 117 31.27 -7.85 0.05
N LEU A 118 30.39 -6.98 -0.47
CA LEU A 118 30.66 -6.12 -1.63
C LEU A 118 31.04 -4.70 -1.22
N GLN A 119 30.80 -4.33 0.05
CA GLN A 119 31.21 -3.06 0.63
C GLN A 119 32.70 -3.12 0.99
N SER A 120 33.58 -2.88 0.00
CA SER A 120 34.99 -2.61 0.29
C SER A 120 35.09 -1.21 0.92
N GLY A 121 35.58 -1.16 2.16
CA GLY A 121 35.31 -0.08 3.11
C GLY A 121 35.85 1.30 2.76
N ILE A 122 35.11 2.33 3.20
CA ILE A 122 35.57 3.71 3.48
C ILE A 122 34.76 4.30 4.67
N GLN A 123 33.43 4.11 4.76
CA GLN A 123 32.63 4.49 5.94
C GLN A 123 31.55 3.45 6.25
N THR A 124 31.57 2.91 7.47
CA THR A 124 30.59 1.93 7.96
C THR A 124 29.35 2.68 8.45
N ALA A 125 28.26 2.69 7.68
CA ALA A 125 26.98 3.19 8.16
C ALA A 125 26.43 2.27 9.27
N ASN A 126 26.16 2.86 10.44
CA ASN A 126 25.67 2.19 11.65
C ASN A 126 24.40 1.37 11.38
N ASP A 127 24.29 0.23 12.07
CA ASP A 127 23.20 -0.73 11.95
C ASP A 127 21.88 -0.15 12.48
N VAL A 128 20.89 -0.01 11.60
CA VAL A 128 19.47 -0.07 11.95
C VAL A 128 18.89 -1.21 11.12
N PHE A 129 18.29 -2.19 11.79
CA PHE A 129 17.77 -3.41 11.19
C PHE A 129 16.65 -3.11 10.17
N TYR A 130 17.01 -3.07 8.90
CA TYR A 130 16.06 -3.16 7.79
C TYR A 130 16.19 -4.53 7.14
N LYS A 131 15.08 -5.09 6.68
CA LYS A 131 15.00 -6.39 6.01
C LYS A 131 15.81 -6.36 4.72
N VAL A 132 17.09 -6.77 4.77
CA VAL A 132 17.99 -6.81 3.61
C VAL A 132 17.64 -8.00 2.73
N ARG A 133 17.17 -7.75 1.51
CA ARG A 133 17.05 -8.76 0.46
C ARG A 133 18.17 -8.53 -0.55
N LEU A 134 18.93 -9.58 -0.85
CA LEU A 134 20.08 -9.51 -1.76
C LEU A 134 19.59 -9.42 -3.21
N PHE A 135 19.95 -8.34 -3.90
CA PHE A 135 19.76 -8.19 -5.34
C PHE A 135 21.11 -8.15 -6.05
N LYS A 136 21.20 -8.84 -7.19
CA LYS A 136 22.36 -8.72 -8.08
C LYS A 136 22.20 -7.45 -8.91
N ILE A 137 22.80 -6.36 -8.45
CA ILE A 137 23.02 -5.18 -9.29
C ILE A 137 24.35 -5.38 -9.99
N ASN A 138 24.36 -5.27 -11.32
CA ASN A 138 25.59 -5.36 -12.10
C ASN A 138 26.34 -4.03 -12.02
N ILE A 139 27.13 -3.87 -10.97
CA ILE A 139 27.97 -2.69 -10.75
C ILE A 139 29.26 -2.91 -11.55
N LYS A 140 29.33 -2.32 -12.74
CA LYS A 140 30.57 -2.24 -13.49
C LYS A 140 31.43 -1.12 -12.92
N PHE A 141 32.48 -1.47 -12.20
CA PHE A 141 33.57 -0.56 -11.90
C PHE A 141 34.44 -0.45 -13.16
N LEU A 142 34.52 0.76 -13.72
CA LEU A 142 35.50 1.11 -14.75
C LEU A 142 36.89 1.18 -14.14
#